data_AF-A0A6J6GXU8-F1
#
_entry.id   AF-A0A6J6GXU8-F1
#
_cell.length_a   1.000
_cell.length_b   1.000
_cell.length_c   1.000
_cell.angle_alpha   90.00
_cell.angle_beta   90.00
_cell.angle_gamma   90.00
#
_symmetry.space_group_name_H-M   'P 1'
#
loop_
_entity.id
_entity.type
_entity.pdbx_description
1 polymer ?
#
loop_
_entity_poly.entity_id
_entity_poly.type
_entity_poly.pdbx_seq_one_letter_code
_entity_poly.pdbx_strand_id
1 'polypeptide(L)'
;MFCPPTCPGPPAEGGGGGAKVDVDDLDGGDADDDGIPNAFDVNDDGDAKVDSADSDTPEPNVTGSSTDAATCEAAASFHIFTNYKATAPNFADTLNFYGTGSHAATDASIFTQVAASMSMVFSPITQVCGETVTKMEIKGVGVSYAPTDYAEVTAGGTGDIQWQIGAGTINNVAATGFTAQTFTTRASLPSGQDTFIQRVTTTSGKVYEFTATAGFVFVTHPMLQGYCVKTTTDTTSCVSGSDFTQINYAASSIPTISVGSTQTLLLRMYRPQRFAIDGEAPGFYNLGGFKYTPDMPNPPGGRTDGNNFGKCDGATYPDGEMTTDTLANSSDSAVTSTLQVSWNLKACFDDKDGKSWSTGTVTIDIQVESPGPGGNSAQKLFLTLT
;
A
#
# COMPACT_ATOMS: atom_id res chain seq x y z
N MET A 1 -51.19 18.46 -51.53
CA MET A 1 -50.60 17.12 -51.66
C MET A 1 -49.91 16.84 -50.33
N PHE A 2 -50.52 15.98 -49.51
CA PHE A 2 -50.10 15.62 -48.15
C PHE A 2 -49.14 14.42 -48.21
N CYS A 3 -48.12 14.39 -47.34
CA CYS A 3 -47.27 13.22 -47.11
C CYS A 3 -47.70 12.54 -45.78
N PRO A 4 -47.75 11.19 -45.70
CA PRO A 4 -48.33 10.42 -44.59
C PRO A 4 -47.39 10.25 -43.37
N PRO A 5 -47.90 9.79 -42.21
CA PRO A 5 -47.21 9.83 -40.92
C PRO A 5 -46.63 8.47 -40.53
N THR A 6 -45.39 8.16 -40.90
CA THR A 6 -44.60 7.08 -40.27
C THR A 6 -43.10 7.35 -40.44
N CYS A 7 -42.55 8.25 -39.64
CA CYS A 7 -41.15 8.13 -39.24
C CYS A 7 -41.15 7.46 -37.85
N PRO A 8 -40.42 6.35 -37.63
CA PRO A 8 -40.22 5.82 -36.29
C PRO A 8 -39.52 6.90 -35.47
N GLY A 9 -40.18 7.39 -34.42
CA GLY A 9 -39.53 8.20 -33.40
C GLY A 9 -38.48 7.37 -32.65
N PRO A 10 -37.58 8.02 -31.89
CA PRO A 10 -36.70 7.32 -30.97
C PRO A 10 -37.53 6.41 -30.05
N PRO A 11 -37.02 5.22 -29.69
CA PRO A 11 -37.78 4.26 -28.90
C PRO A 11 -38.22 4.89 -27.58
N ALA A 12 -39.46 4.61 -27.20
CA ALA A 12 -40.11 5.13 -26.00
C ALA A 12 -39.36 4.70 -24.74
N GLU A 13 -39.08 5.68 -23.88
CA GLU A 13 -38.67 5.44 -22.50
C GLU A 13 -39.82 4.78 -21.73
N GLY A 14 -39.60 3.56 -21.27
CA GLY A 14 -40.44 2.93 -20.24
C GLY A 14 -40.55 1.42 -20.35
N GLY A 15 -39.84 0.71 -19.47
CA GLY A 15 -40.26 -0.63 -19.02
C GLY A 15 -39.17 -1.67 -18.85
N GLY A 16 -38.33 -1.52 -17.83
CA GLY A 16 -37.41 -2.56 -17.34
C GLY A 16 -36.49 -2.01 -16.26
N GLY A 17 -36.94 -2.03 -15.00
CA GLY A 17 -36.20 -1.49 -13.86
C GLY A 17 -34.97 -2.32 -13.49
N GLY A 18 -33.88 -2.14 -14.23
CA GLY A 18 -32.54 -2.17 -13.65
C GLY A 18 -32.23 -0.78 -13.13
N ALA A 19 -31.47 -0.66 -12.04
CA ALA A 19 -30.93 0.65 -11.64
C ALA A 19 -30.25 1.27 -12.87
N LYS A 20 -30.64 2.49 -13.24
CA LYS A 20 -29.93 3.27 -14.24
C LYS A 20 -28.62 3.64 -13.55
N VAL A 21 -27.57 2.88 -13.83
CA VAL A 21 -26.22 3.22 -13.37
C VAL A 21 -25.83 4.46 -14.15
N ASP A 22 -25.49 5.55 -13.46
CA ASP A 22 -25.00 6.72 -14.14
C ASP A 22 -23.67 6.36 -14.81
N VAL A 23 -23.44 6.87 -16.02
CA VAL A 23 -22.16 6.60 -16.71
C VAL A 23 -21.03 7.24 -15.94
N ASP A 24 -21.33 8.34 -15.23
CA ASP A 24 -20.43 9.07 -14.37
C ASP A 24 -20.14 8.32 -13.04
N ASP A 25 -20.92 7.30 -12.70
CA ASP A 25 -20.70 6.45 -11.49
C ASP A 25 -19.85 5.20 -11.79
N LEU A 26 -19.29 5.09 -13.00
CA LEU A 26 -18.49 3.94 -13.47
C LEU A 26 -17.00 4.30 -13.59
N ASP A 27 -16.11 3.30 -13.52
CA ASP A 27 -14.64 3.44 -13.68
C ASP A 27 -14.17 3.95 -15.08
N GLY A 28 -15.09 4.47 -15.89
CA GLY A 28 -14.83 5.16 -17.16
C GLY A 28 -15.76 6.36 -17.42
N GLY A 29 -16.48 6.83 -16.40
CA GLY A 29 -17.21 8.10 -16.40
C GLY A 29 -16.26 9.29 -16.43
N ASP A 30 -16.79 10.49 -16.66
CA ASP A 30 -16.04 11.76 -16.74
C ASP A 30 -16.93 12.82 -16.08
N ALA A 31 -17.02 12.77 -14.75
CA ALA A 31 -18.09 13.41 -13.98
C ALA A 31 -18.11 14.95 -14.10
N ASP A 32 -16.98 15.58 -14.45
CA ASP A 32 -16.85 17.02 -14.67
C ASP A 32 -16.69 17.42 -16.15
N ASP A 33 -16.83 16.48 -17.08
CA ASP A 33 -16.73 16.63 -18.54
C ASP A 33 -15.38 17.24 -19.01
N ASP A 34 -14.27 17.00 -18.30
CA ASP A 34 -12.96 17.55 -18.64
C ASP A 34 -12.18 16.70 -19.68
N GLY A 35 -12.68 15.50 -19.96
CA GLY A 35 -12.13 14.55 -20.93
C GLY A 35 -11.18 13.51 -20.35
N ILE A 36 -11.00 13.46 -19.03
CA ILE A 36 -10.22 12.46 -18.30
C ILE A 36 -11.19 11.48 -17.61
N PRO A 37 -11.09 10.17 -17.86
CA PRO A 37 -11.96 9.22 -17.16
C PRO A 37 -11.72 9.25 -15.64
N ASN A 38 -12.76 9.12 -14.82
CA ASN A 38 -12.73 9.18 -13.34
C ASN A 38 -11.60 8.34 -12.72
N ALA A 39 -11.27 7.17 -13.28
CA ALA A 39 -10.16 6.32 -12.82
C ALA A 39 -8.76 6.97 -12.96
N PHE A 40 -8.66 8.07 -13.69
CA PHE A 40 -7.49 8.91 -13.91
C PHE A 40 -7.73 10.37 -13.47
N ASP A 41 -8.94 10.70 -13.04
CA ASP A 41 -9.29 12.01 -12.52
C ASP A 41 -8.96 12.08 -11.03
N VAL A 42 -7.80 12.67 -10.75
CA VAL A 42 -7.23 12.86 -9.42
C VAL A 42 -7.82 14.07 -8.66
N ASN A 43 -8.97 14.60 -9.08
CA ASN A 43 -9.56 15.82 -8.49
C ASN A 43 -11.05 15.69 -8.03
N ASP A 44 -11.58 14.46 -7.95
CA ASP A 44 -13.01 14.16 -7.73
C ASP A 44 -13.53 14.35 -6.28
N ASP A 45 -13.25 15.53 -5.69
CA ASP A 45 -14.01 16.10 -4.56
C ASP A 45 -14.44 17.57 -4.81
N GLY A 46 -14.05 18.14 -5.96
CA GLY A 46 -14.42 19.48 -6.40
C GLY A 46 -13.60 20.62 -5.79
N ASP A 47 -12.46 20.34 -5.14
CA ASP A 47 -11.59 21.34 -4.51
C ASP A 47 -10.39 21.81 -5.39
N ALA A 48 -10.23 21.20 -6.57
CA ALA A 48 -9.20 21.46 -7.59
C ALA A 48 -7.75 21.23 -7.12
N LYS A 49 -7.54 20.40 -6.08
CA LYS A 49 -6.22 19.93 -5.65
C LYS A 49 -6.18 18.40 -5.62
N VAL A 50 -5.02 17.87 -5.98
CA VAL A 50 -4.71 16.44 -5.83
C VAL A 50 -4.21 16.23 -4.41
N ASP A 51 -4.97 15.55 -3.54
CA ASP A 51 -4.47 15.16 -2.23
C ASP A 51 -5.00 13.81 -1.73
N SER A 52 -4.42 13.32 -0.64
CA SER A 52 -4.71 12.00 -0.09
C SER A 52 -6.10 11.89 0.58
N ALA A 53 -6.93 12.93 0.55
CA ALA A 53 -8.28 12.98 1.09
C ALA A 53 -9.36 12.49 0.10
N ASP A 54 -8.97 12.17 -1.14
CA ASP A 54 -9.82 11.48 -2.12
C ASP A 54 -10.14 10.07 -1.61
N SER A 55 -11.12 9.99 -0.72
CA SER A 55 -11.45 8.79 0.07
C SER A 55 -12.38 7.82 -0.66
N ASP A 56 -12.98 8.27 -1.75
CA ASP A 56 -14.00 7.54 -2.49
C ASP A 56 -13.52 7.31 -3.93
N THR A 57 -12.56 6.40 -4.14
CA THR A 57 -12.55 5.69 -5.42
C THR A 57 -13.83 4.86 -5.44
N PRO A 58 -14.79 5.09 -6.37
CA PRO A 58 -15.99 4.29 -6.43
C PRO A 58 -15.62 2.82 -6.53
N GLU A 59 -16.20 1.96 -5.69
CA GLU A 59 -16.12 0.53 -5.92
C GLU A 59 -17.09 0.22 -7.08
N PRO A 60 -16.61 -0.23 -8.26
CA PRO A 60 -17.48 -0.46 -9.41
C PRO A 60 -18.46 -1.60 -9.08
N ASN A 61 -19.68 -1.25 -8.69
CA ASN A 61 -20.71 -2.23 -8.36
C ASN A 61 -21.66 -2.42 -9.53
N VAL A 62 -21.18 -3.08 -10.59
CA VAL A 62 -22.06 -3.53 -11.67
C VAL A 62 -22.67 -4.88 -11.29
N THR A 63 -23.69 -4.88 -10.44
CA THR A 63 -24.58 -6.04 -10.30
C THR A 63 -25.52 -6.12 -11.51
N GLY A 64 -25.00 -6.50 -12.67
CA GLY A 64 -25.79 -6.58 -13.90
C GLY A 64 -25.23 -7.57 -14.92
N SER A 65 -26.09 -8.42 -15.49
CA SER A 65 -25.77 -9.41 -16.52
C SER A 65 -25.55 -8.78 -17.91
N SER A 66 -24.93 -7.60 -17.99
CA SER A 66 -24.69 -6.93 -19.28
C SER A 66 -23.71 -7.75 -20.11
N THR A 67 -23.96 -7.83 -21.42
CA THR A 67 -23.05 -8.43 -22.39
C THR A 67 -22.28 -7.40 -23.20
N ASP A 68 -22.49 -6.11 -22.92
CA ASP A 68 -21.80 -5.02 -23.60
C ASP A 68 -20.37 -4.86 -23.05
N ALA A 69 -19.40 -4.72 -23.94
CA ALA A 69 -17.98 -4.74 -23.59
C ALA A 69 -17.59 -3.59 -22.67
N ALA A 70 -18.12 -2.38 -22.91
CA ALA A 70 -17.87 -1.21 -22.07
C ALA A 70 -18.44 -1.41 -20.64
N THR A 71 -19.62 -2.03 -20.51
CA THR A 71 -20.18 -2.35 -19.19
C THR A 71 -19.40 -3.47 -18.50
N CYS A 72 -18.81 -4.40 -19.25
CA CYS A 72 -17.98 -5.48 -18.72
C CYS A 72 -16.64 -4.98 -18.18
N GLU A 73 -16.03 -4.02 -18.87
CA GLU A 73 -14.77 -3.39 -18.46
C GLU A 73 -14.97 -2.48 -17.26
N ALA A 74 -16.12 -1.82 -17.14
CA ALA A 74 -16.49 -1.07 -15.95
C ALA A 74 -16.92 -1.94 -14.76
N ALA A 75 -17.09 -3.26 -14.92
CA ALA A 75 -17.58 -4.17 -13.89
C ALA A 75 -16.47 -4.86 -13.08
N ALA A 76 -15.21 -4.66 -13.46
CA ALA A 76 -14.08 -5.22 -12.77
C ALA A 76 -12.94 -4.21 -12.75
N SER A 77 -12.18 -4.18 -11.67
CA SER A 77 -10.95 -3.43 -11.56
C SER A 77 -9.91 -4.31 -10.89
N PHE A 78 -8.65 -3.89 -10.93
CA PHE A 78 -7.61 -4.50 -10.13
C PHE A 78 -6.86 -3.41 -9.39
N HIS A 79 -6.36 -3.77 -8.21
CA HIS A 79 -5.60 -2.88 -7.37
C HIS A 79 -4.14 -3.28 -7.38
N ILE A 80 -3.31 -2.25 -7.30
CA ILE A 80 -1.87 -2.39 -7.18
C ILE A 80 -1.47 -1.90 -5.79
N PHE A 81 -0.70 -2.73 -5.11
CA PHE A 81 -0.21 -2.43 -3.78
C PHE A 81 1.30 -2.58 -3.75
N THR A 82 2.02 -1.52 -3.38
CA THR A 82 3.46 -1.61 -3.17
C THR A 82 3.79 -1.97 -1.73
N ASN A 83 4.76 -2.85 -1.54
CA ASN A 83 5.24 -3.25 -0.22
C ASN A 83 6.74 -3.06 -0.14
N TYR A 84 7.15 -2.15 0.75
CA TYR A 84 8.54 -1.81 0.97
C TYR A 84 8.96 -2.11 2.40
N LYS A 85 9.68 -3.23 2.57
CA LYS A 85 9.98 -3.76 3.91
C LYS A 85 11.48 -3.80 4.19
N ALA A 86 11.86 -3.30 5.36
CA ALA A 86 13.17 -3.52 5.97
C ALA A 86 13.16 -4.90 6.66
N THR A 87 13.78 -5.87 6.00
CA THR A 87 13.78 -7.28 6.43
C THR A 87 15.11 -7.73 7.02
N ALA A 88 16.19 -6.96 6.82
CA ALA A 88 17.52 -7.35 7.23
C ALA A 88 17.64 -7.39 8.76
N PRO A 89 18.47 -8.30 9.30
CA PRO A 89 18.78 -8.32 10.73
C PRO A 89 19.35 -6.97 11.19
N ASN A 90 19.12 -6.63 12.47
CA ASN A 90 19.67 -5.43 13.11
C ASN A 90 19.39 -4.12 12.34
N PHE A 91 18.23 -4.02 11.68
CA PHE A 91 17.81 -2.82 10.94
C PHE A 91 18.81 -2.39 9.85
N ALA A 92 19.63 -3.33 9.33
CA ALA A 92 20.73 -3.02 8.43
C ALA A 92 20.27 -2.37 7.11
N ASP A 93 19.02 -2.60 6.71
CA ASP A 93 18.39 -2.07 5.52
C ASP A 93 17.38 -0.94 5.78
N THR A 94 17.28 -0.49 7.02
CA THR A 94 16.46 0.67 7.39
C THR A 94 17.11 1.93 6.85
N LEU A 95 16.34 2.67 6.06
CA LEU A 95 16.71 3.96 5.49
C LEU A 95 15.72 5.01 5.95
N ASN A 96 16.21 6.22 6.23
CA ASN A 96 15.40 7.40 6.48
C ASN A 96 16.18 8.68 6.17
N PHE A 97 15.50 9.76 5.79
CA PHE A 97 16.15 11.06 5.53
C PHE A 97 16.96 11.56 6.75
N TYR A 98 16.44 11.35 7.95
CA TYR A 98 17.12 11.72 9.20
C TYR A 98 18.13 10.67 9.69
N GLY A 99 18.26 9.55 8.98
CA GLY A 99 19.24 8.53 9.26
C GLY A 99 20.67 9.03 9.02
N THR A 100 21.64 8.35 9.63
CA THR A 100 23.06 8.65 9.46
C THR A 100 23.84 7.41 9.02
N GLY A 101 25.01 7.60 8.42
CA GLY A 101 25.85 6.49 7.96
C GLY A 101 25.13 5.61 6.95
N SER A 102 25.12 4.30 7.18
CA SER A 102 24.44 3.30 6.33
C SER A 102 22.92 3.42 6.30
N HIS A 103 22.33 4.21 7.21
CA HIS A 103 20.88 4.41 7.32
C HIS A 103 20.41 5.72 6.69
N ALA A 104 21.34 6.56 6.21
CA ALA A 104 21.00 7.81 5.55
C ALA A 104 20.34 7.52 4.20
N ALA A 105 19.15 8.08 3.98
CA ALA A 105 18.49 8.01 2.68
C ALA A 105 19.23 8.88 1.66
N THR A 106 19.87 8.22 0.70
CA THR A 106 20.48 8.80 -0.49
C THR A 106 19.91 8.11 -1.72
N ASP A 107 20.02 8.73 -2.89
CA ASP A 107 19.58 8.10 -4.14
C ASP A 107 20.20 6.69 -4.31
N ALA A 108 21.51 6.56 -4.07
CA ALA A 108 22.21 5.28 -4.21
C ALA A 108 21.72 4.21 -3.23
N SER A 109 21.50 4.57 -1.96
CA SER A 109 20.99 3.62 -0.96
C SER A 109 19.55 3.23 -1.25
N ILE A 110 18.71 4.19 -1.69
CA ILE A 110 17.32 3.92 -2.08
C ILE A 110 17.27 2.99 -3.29
N PHE A 111 18.04 3.25 -4.34
CA PHE A 111 18.06 2.40 -5.53
C PHE A 111 18.43 0.96 -5.19
N THR A 112 19.45 0.79 -4.34
CA THR A 112 19.88 -0.52 -3.87
C THR A 112 18.77 -1.22 -3.08
N GLN A 113 18.15 -0.49 -2.14
CA GLN A 113 17.18 -1.09 -1.24
C GLN A 113 15.84 -1.38 -1.92
N VAL A 114 15.37 -0.50 -2.80
CA VAL A 114 14.17 -0.73 -3.62
C VAL A 114 14.35 -1.97 -4.50
N ALA A 115 15.52 -2.13 -5.13
CA ALA A 115 15.82 -3.35 -5.88
C ALA A 115 15.85 -4.62 -4.99
N ALA A 116 16.26 -4.48 -3.73
CA ALA A 116 16.39 -5.63 -2.83
C ALA A 116 15.07 -6.06 -2.17
N SER A 117 14.20 -5.12 -1.81
CA SER A 117 13.06 -5.41 -0.92
C SER A 117 11.69 -4.92 -1.39
N MET A 118 11.60 -4.12 -2.45
CA MET A 118 10.30 -3.68 -2.94
C MET A 118 9.60 -4.80 -3.70
N SER A 119 8.33 -4.99 -3.35
CA SER A 119 7.42 -5.84 -4.08
C SER A 119 6.17 -5.07 -4.47
N MET A 120 5.54 -5.49 -5.55
CA MET A 120 4.27 -4.98 -6.03
C MET A 120 3.29 -6.14 -6.12
N VAL A 121 2.11 -5.96 -5.56
CA VAL A 121 1.06 -6.97 -5.50
C VAL A 121 -0.09 -6.50 -6.36
N PHE A 122 -0.53 -7.36 -7.28
CA PHE A 122 -1.68 -7.12 -8.12
C PHE A 122 -2.80 -8.07 -7.71
N SER A 123 -3.99 -7.53 -7.43
CA SER A 123 -5.17 -8.38 -7.26
C SER A 123 -5.55 -9.03 -8.60
N PRO A 124 -5.88 -10.32 -8.65
CA PRO A 124 -6.29 -10.94 -9.90
C PRO A 124 -7.74 -10.62 -10.24
N ILE A 125 -8.01 -10.39 -11.53
CA ILE A 125 -9.38 -10.43 -12.05
C ILE A 125 -9.72 -11.87 -12.40
N THR A 126 -10.60 -12.49 -11.62
CA THR A 126 -10.95 -13.92 -11.76
C THR A 126 -12.24 -14.16 -12.54
N GLN A 127 -13.09 -13.13 -12.66
CA GLN A 127 -14.31 -13.14 -13.46
C GLN A 127 -14.54 -11.79 -14.11
N VAL A 128 -15.10 -11.80 -15.31
CA VAL A 128 -15.57 -10.60 -16.03
C VAL A 128 -16.90 -10.95 -16.68
N CYS A 129 -17.94 -10.14 -16.46
CA CYS A 129 -19.26 -10.37 -17.04
C CYS A 129 -19.86 -11.77 -16.79
N GLY A 130 -19.64 -12.30 -15.59
CA GLY A 130 -20.09 -13.64 -15.20
C GLY A 130 -19.34 -14.79 -15.87
N GLU A 131 -18.30 -14.50 -16.66
CA GLU A 131 -17.42 -15.52 -17.24
C GLU A 131 -16.13 -15.65 -16.42
N THR A 132 -15.65 -16.89 -16.26
CA THR A 132 -14.37 -17.16 -15.60
C THR A 132 -13.21 -16.72 -16.48
N VAL A 133 -12.23 -16.06 -15.86
CA VAL A 133 -10.94 -15.72 -16.49
C VAL A 133 -10.06 -16.97 -16.55
N THR A 134 -9.54 -17.25 -17.75
CA THR A 134 -8.66 -18.39 -18.04
C THR A 134 -7.20 -17.99 -18.25
N LYS A 135 -6.95 -16.71 -18.51
CA LYS A 135 -5.61 -16.14 -18.70
C LYS A 135 -5.55 -14.72 -18.15
N MET A 136 -4.47 -14.38 -17.46
CA MET A 136 -4.16 -13.02 -17.04
C MET A 136 -2.78 -12.63 -17.57
N GLU A 137 -2.65 -11.39 -18.01
CA GLU A 137 -1.40 -10.82 -18.50
C GLU A 137 -1.23 -9.40 -17.96
N ILE A 138 0.00 -8.98 -17.71
CA ILE A 138 0.33 -7.64 -17.21
C ILE A 138 1.30 -6.96 -18.18
N LYS A 139 1.13 -5.64 -18.34
CA LYS A 139 2.01 -4.74 -19.07
C LYS A 139 2.16 -3.42 -18.31
N GLY A 140 3.34 -2.81 -18.35
CA GLY A 140 3.54 -1.42 -17.91
C GLY A 140 3.37 -0.42 -19.07
N VAL A 141 2.83 0.76 -18.77
CA VAL A 141 2.63 1.85 -19.75
C VAL A 141 3.74 2.88 -19.58
N GLY A 142 4.78 2.81 -20.43
CA GLY A 142 5.94 3.70 -20.31
C GLY A 142 6.83 3.44 -19.09
N VAL A 143 6.51 2.41 -18.31
CA VAL A 143 7.23 2.01 -17.08
C VAL A 143 8.46 1.18 -17.44
N SER A 144 9.66 1.72 -17.17
CA SER A 144 10.93 1.14 -17.61
C SER A 144 11.28 -0.23 -16.99
N TYR A 145 10.75 -0.51 -15.79
CA TYR A 145 11.03 -1.72 -15.04
C TYR A 145 10.02 -2.85 -15.30
N ALA A 146 8.98 -2.59 -16.10
CA ALA A 146 7.88 -3.50 -16.39
C ALA A 146 7.93 -4.06 -17.83
N PRO A 147 7.22 -5.17 -18.11
CA PRO A 147 7.05 -5.65 -19.47
C PRO A 147 6.40 -4.58 -20.36
N THR A 148 6.99 -4.32 -21.54
CA THR A 148 6.42 -3.41 -22.55
C THR A 148 5.33 -4.09 -23.39
N ASP A 149 5.38 -5.42 -23.49
CA ASP A 149 4.36 -6.27 -24.08
C ASP A 149 3.66 -7.08 -22.98
N TYR A 150 2.45 -7.56 -23.25
CA TYR A 150 1.69 -8.39 -22.33
C TYR A 150 2.44 -9.66 -21.93
N ALA A 151 2.75 -9.77 -20.64
CA ALA A 151 3.40 -10.92 -20.04
C ALA A 151 2.39 -11.72 -19.21
N GLU A 152 2.29 -13.02 -19.45
CA GLU A 152 1.37 -13.89 -18.72
C GLU A 152 1.76 -14.02 -17.24
N VAL A 153 0.76 -13.91 -16.37
CA VAL A 153 0.90 -14.00 -14.91
C VAL A 153 -0.16 -14.92 -14.32
N THR A 154 0.14 -15.45 -13.14
CA THR A 154 -0.78 -16.28 -12.37
C THR A 154 -0.81 -15.83 -10.93
N ALA A 155 -1.97 -15.97 -10.28
CA ALA A 155 -2.07 -15.74 -8.84
C ALA A 155 -1.22 -16.78 -8.09
N GLY A 156 -0.52 -16.31 -7.05
CA GLY A 156 0.29 -17.14 -6.16
C GLY A 156 -0.53 -17.81 -5.07
N GLY A 157 0.16 -18.42 -4.11
CA GLY A 157 -0.48 -19.10 -2.98
C GLY A 157 -1.27 -18.19 -2.03
N THR A 158 -1.09 -16.87 -2.10
CA THR A 158 -1.88 -15.90 -1.32
C THR A 158 -3.19 -15.51 -2.01
N GLY A 159 -3.40 -15.93 -3.26
CA GLY A 159 -4.48 -15.44 -4.10
C GLY A 159 -4.10 -14.23 -4.95
N ASP A 160 -2.96 -13.59 -4.68
CA ASP A 160 -2.51 -12.39 -5.43
C ASP A 160 -1.31 -12.68 -6.33
N ILE A 161 -1.05 -11.79 -7.29
CA ILE A 161 0.15 -11.82 -8.12
C ILE A 161 1.22 -10.98 -7.43
N GLN A 162 2.27 -11.62 -6.92
CA GLN A 162 3.35 -10.93 -6.22
C GLN A 162 4.56 -10.75 -7.11
N TRP A 163 4.92 -9.51 -7.41
CA TRP A 163 6.08 -9.17 -8.22
C TRP A 163 7.21 -8.59 -7.38
N GLN A 164 8.36 -9.25 -7.33
CA GLN A 164 9.59 -8.69 -6.79
C GLN A 164 10.30 -7.91 -7.90
N ILE A 165 10.09 -6.60 -7.94
CA ILE A 165 10.48 -5.76 -9.09
C ILE A 165 11.98 -5.86 -9.38
N GLY A 166 12.82 -5.68 -8.34
CA GLY A 166 14.27 -5.74 -8.53
C GLY A 166 14.80 -7.14 -8.90
N ALA A 167 14.14 -8.20 -8.45
CA ALA A 167 14.49 -9.57 -8.83
C ALA A 167 13.92 -10.00 -10.20
N GLY A 168 12.88 -9.32 -10.68
CA GLY A 168 12.17 -9.70 -11.91
C GLY A 168 11.38 -11.01 -11.78
N THR A 169 10.93 -11.36 -10.58
CA THR A 169 10.25 -12.64 -10.32
C THR A 169 8.78 -12.43 -9.98
N ILE A 170 7.91 -13.32 -10.48
CA ILE A 170 6.49 -13.39 -10.13
C ILE A 170 6.29 -14.60 -9.22
N ASN A 171 5.68 -14.37 -8.05
CA ASN A 171 5.45 -15.37 -7.00
C ASN A 171 6.74 -16.13 -6.62
N ASN A 172 7.87 -15.41 -6.57
CA ASN A 172 9.22 -15.94 -6.32
C ASN A 172 9.77 -16.88 -7.42
N VAL A 173 9.21 -16.84 -8.63
CA VAL A 173 9.68 -17.63 -9.78
C VAL A 173 9.98 -16.69 -10.95
N ALA A 174 11.03 -17.02 -11.72
CA ALA A 174 11.32 -16.28 -12.95
C ALA A 174 10.15 -16.39 -13.93
N ALA A 175 9.72 -15.25 -14.47
CA ALA A 175 8.59 -15.16 -15.40
C ALA A 175 9.00 -14.46 -16.69
N THR A 176 8.48 -14.91 -17.83
CA THR A 176 8.76 -14.31 -19.13
C THR A 176 8.31 -12.85 -19.15
N GLY A 177 9.16 -11.95 -19.66
CA GLY A 177 8.87 -10.50 -19.72
C GLY A 177 9.26 -9.74 -18.46
N PHE A 178 9.47 -10.42 -17.33
CA PHE A 178 9.92 -9.81 -16.08
C PHE A 178 11.43 -10.06 -15.92
N THR A 179 12.21 -8.99 -15.91
CA THR A 179 13.68 -9.05 -15.78
C THR A 179 14.13 -8.39 -14.50
N ALA A 180 15.23 -8.88 -13.92
CA ALA A 180 15.87 -8.23 -12.78
C ALA A 180 16.25 -6.78 -13.14
N GLN A 181 16.01 -5.87 -12.21
CA GLN A 181 16.15 -4.44 -12.42
C GLN A 181 17.29 -3.88 -11.56
N THR A 182 18.06 -2.98 -12.15
CA THR A 182 19.04 -2.16 -11.44
C THR A 182 18.66 -0.71 -11.62
N PHE A 183 18.15 -0.09 -10.56
CA PHE A 183 17.79 1.32 -10.57
C PHE A 183 19.04 2.18 -10.51
N THR A 184 19.10 3.20 -11.36
CA THR A 184 20.26 4.11 -11.45
C THR A 184 19.86 5.58 -11.45
N THR A 185 18.56 5.86 -11.62
CA THR A 185 17.99 7.20 -11.60
C THR A 185 16.65 7.18 -10.86
N ARG A 186 16.22 8.32 -10.32
CA ARG A 186 14.90 8.43 -9.68
C ARG A 186 13.76 8.11 -10.64
N ALA A 187 13.88 8.51 -11.91
CA ALA A 187 12.89 8.21 -12.95
C ALA A 187 12.80 6.71 -13.30
N SER A 188 13.79 5.89 -12.91
CA SER A 188 13.70 4.44 -13.07
C SER A 188 12.99 3.74 -11.91
N LEU A 189 12.77 4.43 -10.79
CA LEU A 189 12.12 3.84 -9.63
C LEU A 189 10.60 3.73 -9.82
N PRO A 190 9.96 2.78 -9.13
CA PRO A 190 8.52 2.78 -8.98
C PRO A 190 8.00 4.11 -8.41
N SER A 191 6.93 4.60 -9.00
CA SER A 191 6.24 5.84 -8.67
C SER A 191 4.74 5.56 -8.50
N GLY A 192 4.07 6.36 -7.66
CA GLY A 192 2.60 6.30 -7.54
C GLY A 192 1.87 6.62 -8.85
N GLN A 193 2.56 7.29 -9.78
CA GLN A 193 2.06 7.64 -11.11
C GLN A 193 2.26 6.52 -12.16
N ASP A 194 2.94 5.42 -11.82
CA ASP A 194 3.18 4.35 -12.77
C ASP A 194 1.88 3.60 -13.09
N THR A 195 1.57 3.49 -14.38
CA THR A 195 0.36 2.87 -14.89
C THR A 195 0.62 1.48 -15.45
N PHE A 196 -0.27 0.55 -15.14
CA PHE A 196 -0.22 -0.84 -15.61
C PHE A 196 -1.56 -1.24 -16.22
N ILE A 197 -1.49 -2.16 -17.17
CA ILE A 197 -2.67 -2.77 -17.78
C ILE A 197 -2.68 -4.25 -17.43
N GLN A 198 -3.78 -4.73 -16.86
CA GLN A 198 -4.07 -6.15 -16.76
C GLN A 198 -5.02 -6.55 -17.89
N ARG A 199 -4.56 -7.45 -18.75
CA ARG A 199 -5.38 -8.06 -19.81
C ARG A 199 -5.84 -9.43 -19.38
N VAL A 200 -7.12 -9.72 -19.55
CA VAL A 200 -7.69 -11.03 -19.21
C VAL A 200 -8.36 -11.68 -20.41
N THR A 201 -8.32 -13.01 -20.46
CA THR A 201 -9.07 -13.81 -21.44
C THR A 201 -10.09 -14.70 -20.74
N THR A 202 -11.37 -14.61 -21.10
CA THR A 202 -12.42 -15.42 -20.48
C THR A 202 -12.56 -16.81 -21.12
N THR A 203 -13.38 -17.67 -20.51
CA THR A 203 -13.70 -19.00 -21.05
C THR A 203 -14.28 -19.01 -22.47
N SER A 204 -14.96 -17.94 -22.90
CA SER A 204 -15.45 -17.81 -24.28
C SER A 204 -14.40 -17.27 -25.26
N GLY A 205 -13.19 -16.95 -24.79
CA GLY A 205 -12.11 -16.38 -25.58
C GLY A 205 -12.21 -14.87 -25.81
N LYS A 206 -13.12 -14.17 -25.10
CA LYS A 206 -13.16 -12.71 -25.09
C LYS A 206 -11.97 -12.15 -24.32
N VAL A 207 -11.53 -10.97 -24.72
CA VAL A 207 -10.37 -10.28 -24.14
C VAL A 207 -10.83 -8.92 -23.64
N TYR A 208 -10.39 -8.57 -22.42
CA TYR A 208 -10.68 -7.31 -21.76
C TYR A 208 -9.38 -6.72 -21.19
N GLU A 209 -9.28 -5.40 -21.18
CA GLU A 209 -8.12 -4.67 -20.64
C GLU A 209 -8.58 -3.72 -19.54
N PHE A 210 -7.91 -3.80 -18.40
CA PHE A 210 -8.17 -2.98 -17.23
C PHE A 210 -6.91 -2.19 -16.90
N THR A 211 -7.06 -0.98 -16.41
CA THR A 211 -5.92 -0.12 -16.06
C THR A 211 -5.93 0.21 -14.59
N ALA A 212 -4.75 0.27 -13.97
CA ALA A 212 -4.58 0.73 -12.60
C ALA A 212 -3.22 1.38 -12.41
N THR A 213 -3.10 2.21 -11.36
CA THR A 213 -1.84 2.84 -10.95
C THR A 213 -1.31 2.19 -9.67
N ALA A 214 0.00 2.31 -9.44
CA ALA A 214 0.62 1.82 -8.21
C ALA A 214 0.16 2.58 -6.94
N GLY A 215 -0.54 3.71 -7.10
CA GLY A 215 -1.11 4.52 -6.02
C GLY A 215 -0.05 5.31 -5.25
N PHE A 216 0.70 4.63 -4.38
CA PHE A 216 1.64 5.26 -3.47
C PHE A 216 2.90 4.43 -3.28
N VAL A 217 4.07 5.08 -3.34
CA VAL A 217 5.36 4.40 -3.19
C VAL A 217 6.20 5.04 -2.08
N PHE A 218 6.51 4.23 -1.07
CA PHE A 218 7.48 4.58 -0.03
C PHE A 218 8.90 4.44 -0.54
N VAL A 219 9.78 5.36 -0.13
CA VAL A 219 11.22 5.27 -0.45
C VAL A 219 12.10 5.17 0.79
N THR A 220 11.49 5.33 1.98
CA THR A 220 12.14 5.10 3.27
C THR A 220 11.21 4.34 4.24
N HIS A 221 11.74 4.02 5.41
CA HIS A 221 11.08 3.22 6.44
C HIS A 221 10.77 4.05 7.68
N PRO A 222 9.78 3.66 8.52
CA PRO A 222 9.68 4.19 9.87
C PRO A 222 10.95 3.79 10.66
N MET A 223 11.77 4.77 11.03
CA MET A 223 13.07 4.52 11.67
C MET A 223 12.97 4.81 13.17
N LEU A 224 13.08 3.78 14.01
CA LEU A 224 12.96 3.91 15.46
C LEU A 224 14.04 4.82 16.06
N GLN A 225 13.65 5.84 16.81
CA GLN A 225 14.55 6.63 17.64
C GLN A 225 14.74 5.99 19.01
N GLY A 226 13.67 5.43 19.57
CA GLY A 226 13.70 4.85 20.90
C GLY A 226 12.38 4.20 21.29
N TYR A 227 12.39 3.53 22.43
CA TYR A 227 11.21 2.87 22.98
C TYR A 227 11.10 3.10 24.49
N CYS A 228 9.89 2.94 25.00
CA CYS A 228 9.59 2.97 26.41
C CYS A 228 8.44 1.98 26.70
N VAL A 229 8.46 1.33 27.85
CA VAL A 229 7.43 0.35 28.25
C VAL A 229 6.92 0.76 29.62
N LYS A 230 5.59 0.84 29.76
CA LYS A 230 4.94 1.23 31.01
C LYS A 230 3.71 0.40 31.30
N THR A 231 3.31 0.34 32.57
CA THR A 231 2.01 -0.23 32.93
C THR A 231 0.90 0.78 32.66
N THR A 232 -0.34 0.33 32.50
CA THR A 232 -1.50 1.21 32.29
C THR A 232 -1.74 2.19 33.44
N THR A 233 -1.26 1.87 34.64
CA THR A 233 -1.35 2.71 35.84
C THR A 233 -0.18 3.69 36.00
N ASP A 234 0.88 3.56 35.20
CA ASP A 234 2.05 4.43 35.27
C ASP A 234 1.86 5.67 34.40
N THR A 235 1.67 6.81 35.06
CA THR A 235 1.49 8.13 34.45
C THR A 235 2.76 8.98 34.46
N THR A 236 3.85 8.47 35.03
CA THR A 236 5.10 9.21 35.25
C THR A 236 6.22 8.80 34.29
N SER A 237 6.19 7.56 33.80
CA SER A 237 7.15 7.07 32.79
C SER A 237 6.68 7.36 31.37
N CYS A 238 7.65 7.44 30.45
CA CYS A 238 7.42 7.67 29.02
C CYS A 238 6.69 9.00 28.72
N VAL A 239 6.99 10.05 29.49
CA VAL A 239 6.36 11.39 29.36
C VAL A 239 7.30 12.33 28.62
N SER A 240 8.59 12.26 28.91
CA SER A 240 9.63 13.09 28.33
C SER A 240 10.48 12.28 27.35
N GLY A 241 11.13 12.97 26.39
CA GLY A 241 12.03 12.30 25.45
C GLY A 241 13.21 11.58 26.11
N SER A 242 13.63 12.03 27.29
CA SER A 242 14.69 11.37 28.08
C SER A 242 14.27 10.05 28.70
N ASP A 243 12.98 9.75 28.77
CA ASP A 243 12.47 8.49 29.33
C ASP A 243 12.60 7.32 28.34
N PHE A 244 12.85 7.63 27.06
CA PHE A 244 12.97 6.63 26.00
C PHE A 244 14.38 6.06 25.93
N THR A 245 14.46 4.73 25.94
CA THR A 245 15.69 4.01 25.61
C THR A 245 15.97 4.22 24.14
N GLN A 246 17.09 4.87 23.82
CA GLN A 246 17.48 5.21 22.45
C GLN A 246 17.95 3.97 21.68
N ILE A 247 17.60 3.89 20.39
CA ILE A 247 18.14 2.88 19.48
C ILE A 247 19.52 3.32 18.99
N ASN A 248 20.53 2.49 19.26
CA ASN A 248 21.86 2.67 18.70
C ASN A 248 22.03 1.81 17.44
N TYR A 249 21.85 2.43 16.27
CA TYR A 249 22.03 1.78 14.97
C TYR A 249 23.47 1.35 14.67
N ALA A 250 24.47 1.89 15.40
CA ALA A 250 25.86 1.46 15.28
C ALA A 250 26.20 0.24 16.15
N ALA A 251 25.26 -0.25 16.98
CA ALA A 251 25.48 -1.42 17.80
C ALA A 251 25.53 -2.70 16.94
N SER A 252 26.32 -3.69 17.36
CA SER A 252 26.42 -4.99 16.67
C SER A 252 25.12 -5.82 16.73
N SER A 253 24.19 -5.43 17.60
CA SER A 253 22.86 -6.01 17.72
C SER A 253 21.89 -5.00 18.27
N ILE A 254 20.65 -5.03 17.79
CA ILE A 254 19.60 -4.14 18.27
C ILE A 254 18.86 -4.81 19.43
N PRO A 255 18.49 -4.05 20.48
CA PRO A 255 17.86 -4.61 21.67
C PRO A 255 16.52 -5.28 21.34
N THR A 256 16.27 -6.41 21.98
CA THR A 256 14.94 -7.02 22.07
C THR A 256 14.16 -6.34 23.19
N ILE A 257 12.96 -5.83 22.90
CA ILE A 257 12.16 -5.07 23.86
C ILE A 257 11.28 -6.04 24.67
N SER A 258 11.37 -5.99 26.00
CA SER A 258 10.53 -6.82 26.86
C SER A 258 9.20 -6.14 27.13
N VAL A 259 8.09 -6.84 26.86
CA VAL A 259 6.73 -6.31 27.04
C VAL A 259 5.87 -7.37 27.74
N GLY A 260 5.22 -6.99 28.84
CA GLY A 260 4.29 -7.83 29.57
C GLY A 260 2.83 -7.62 29.17
N SER A 261 1.97 -8.60 29.47
CA SER A 261 0.54 -8.57 29.11
C SER A 261 -0.26 -7.38 29.67
N THR A 262 0.22 -6.71 30.71
CA THR A 262 -0.40 -5.53 31.33
C THR A 262 0.33 -4.22 31.00
N GLN A 263 1.24 -4.27 30.03
CA GLN A 263 2.09 -3.14 29.65
C GLN A 263 1.72 -2.59 28.28
N THR A 264 1.99 -1.31 28.11
CA THR A 264 1.89 -0.59 26.85
C THR A 264 3.30 -0.30 26.35
N LEU A 265 3.53 -0.60 25.07
CA LEU A 265 4.76 -0.29 24.36
C LEU A 265 4.61 1.07 23.68
N LEU A 266 5.51 2.00 23.97
CA LEU A 266 5.61 3.28 23.30
C LEU A 266 6.85 3.27 22.41
N LEU A 267 6.67 3.63 21.15
CA LEU A 267 7.77 3.72 20.18
C LEU A 267 7.82 5.14 19.66
N ARG A 268 9.02 5.70 19.62
CA ARG A 268 9.29 6.95 18.93
C ARG A 268 10.07 6.64 17.66
N MET A 269 9.65 7.21 16.53
CA MET A 269 10.27 6.95 15.24
C MET A 269 10.27 8.19 14.36
N TYR A 270 11.23 8.26 13.45
CA TYR A 270 11.10 9.14 12.29
C TYR A 270 10.01 8.64 11.37
N ARG A 271 9.21 9.56 10.83
CA ARG A 271 8.22 9.25 9.80
C ARG A 271 8.93 8.71 8.55
N PRO A 272 8.31 7.79 7.81
CA PRO A 272 8.79 7.46 6.48
C PRO A 272 8.58 8.65 5.52
N GLN A 273 9.23 8.57 4.37
CA GLN A 273 9.24 9.60 3.34
C GLN A 273 8.92 9.02 1.96
N ARG A 274 8.43 9.90 1.09
CA ARG A 274 8.38 9.73 -0.36
C ARG A 274 9.26 10.76 -1.07
N PHE A 275 9.49 10.57 -2.36
CA PHE A 275 10.03 11.65 -3.19
C PHE A 275 8.98 12.73 -3.45
N ALA A 276 9.46 13.94 -3.71
CA ALA A 276 8.64 15.00 -4.29
C ALA A 276 7.95 14.51 -5.58
N ILE A 277 6.68 14.87 -5.74
CA ILE A 277 5.91 14.66 -6.96
C ILE A 277 5.90 15.92 -7.82
N ASP A 278 5.31 15.84 -9.01
CA ASP A 278 5.22 16.99 -9.91
C ASP A 278 4.41 18.13 -9.26
N GLY A 279 4.94 19.35 -9.35
CA GLY A 279 4.38 20.52 -8.67
C GLY A 279 4.94 20.79 -7.27
N GLU A 280 5.66 19.85 -6.67
CA GLU A 280 6.30 20.02 -5.37
C GLU A 280 7.75 20.54 -5.45
N ALA A 281 8.26 21.05 -4.33
CA ALA A 281 9.66 21.42 -4.23
C ALA A 281 10.55 20.16 -4.23
N PRO A 282 11.69 20.13 -4.95
CA PRO A 282 12.53 18.94 -4.98
C PRO A 282 13.02 18.52 -3.59
N GLY A 283 12.81 17.26 -3.22
CA GLY A 283 13.28 16.73 -1.94
C GLY A 283 12.58 15.45 -1.51
N PHE A 284 12.67 15.17 -0.21
CA PHE A 284 11.91 14.12 0.46
C PHE A 284 10.76 14.76 1.20
N TYR A 285 9.60 14.12 1.21
CA TYR A 285 8.44 14.58 1.96
C TYR A 285 8.17 13.61 3.11
N ASN A 286 8.11 14.12 4.34
CA ASN A 286 7.63 13.38 5.50
C ASN A 286 6.14 13.09 5.32
N LEU A 287 5.75 11.86 5.64
CA LEU A 287 4.42 11.34 5.36
C LEU A 287 3.46 11.52 6.53
N GLY A 288 2.38 12.26 6.31
CA GLY A 288 1.37 12.61 7.31
C GLY A 288 0.02 11.92 7.08
N GLY A 289 -0.75 11.67 8.15
CA GLY A 289 -2.06 11.04 8.06
C GLY A 289 -2.06 9.52 7.92
N PHE A 290 -0.88 8.89 8.05
CA PHE A 290 -0.71 7.45 7.87
C PHE A 290 -1.14 6.66 9.11
N LYS A 291 -1.47 5.38 8.90
CA LYS A 291 -1.78 4.43 9.98
C LYS A 291 -0.56 3.59 10.31
N TYR A 292 -0.31 3.39 11.60
CA TYR A 292 0.81 2.62 12.12
C TYR A 292 0.28 1.44 12.92
N THR A 293 0.47 0.24 12.39
CA THR A 293 -0.14 -0.98 12.90
C THR A 293 0.94 -1.99 13.27
N PRO A 294 0.88 -2.63 14.44
CA PRO A 294 1.72 -3.80 14.70
C PRO A 294 1.19 -4.98 13.89
N ASP A 295 2.00 -5.52 12.98
CA ASP A 295 1.73 -6.79 12.31
C ASP A 295 2.54 -7.91 12.97
N MET A 296 1.87 -8.95 13.43
CA MET A 296 2.44 -10.08 14.14
C MET A 296 2.41 -11.34 13.25
N PRO A 297 3.18 -11.38 12.15
CA PRO A 297 3.14 -12.52 11.23
C PRO A 297 3.75 -13.78 11.85
N ASN A 298 4.52 -13.67 12.94
CA ASN A 298 5.14 -14.80 13.62
C ASN A 298 4.51 -15.00 15.01
N PRO A 299 4.11 -16.23 15.39
CA PRO A 299 3.68 -16.51 16.75
C PRO A 299 4.87 -16.58 17.73
N PRO A 300 4.66 -16.34 19.04
CA PRO A 300 5.70 -16.53 20.05
C PRO A 300 6.29 -17.95 20.01
N GLY A 301 7.63 -18.03 19.98
CA GLY A 301 8.35 -19.31 19.92
C GLY A 301 8.44 -19.96 18.52
N GLY A 302 8.07 -19.25 17.45
CA GLY A 302 8.36 -19.67 16.07
C GLY A 302 7.53 -20.86 15.57
N ARG A 303 6.31 -21.03 16.09
CA ARG A 303 5.39 -22.07 15.60
C ARG A 303 5.07 -21.85 14.12
N THR A 304 5.04 -22.93 13.35
CA THR A 304 4.80 -22.94 11.89
C THR A 304 3.42 -23.48 11.52
N ASP A 305 2.51 -23.63 12.49
CA ASP A 305 1.18 -24.26 12.35
C ASP A 305 0.12 -23.35 11.68
N GLY A 306 0.54 -22.36 10.90
CA GLY A 306 -0.35 -21.44 10.19
C GLY A 306 -1.12 -20.48 11.11
N ASN A 307 -0.79 -20.45 12.39
CA ASN A 307 -1.48 -19.69 13.44
C ASN A 307 -0.93 -18.26 13.62
N ASN A 308 -0.63 -17.60 12.51
CA ASN A 308 -0.13 -16.22 12.50
C ASN A 308 -1.19 -15.28 13.10
N PHE A 309 -0.75 -14.33 13.93
CA PHE A 309 -1.65 -13.32 14.48
C PHE A 309 -2.03 -12.31 13.40
N GLY A 310 -1.09 -12.03 12.49
CA GLY A 310 -1.26 -11.08 11.41
C GLY A 310 -1.41 -9.66 11.95
N LYS A 311 -2.02 -8.80 11.12
CA LYS A 311 -2.26 -7.40 11.45
C LYS A 311 -3.14 -7.27 12.69
N CYS A 312 -2.71 -6.41 13.61
CA CYS A 312 -3.41 -6.09 14.84
C CYS A 312 -4.19 -4.78 14.71
N ASP A 313 -5.38 -4.86 14.14
CA ASP A 313 -6.20 -3.67 13.85
C ASP A 313 -6.57 -2.89 15.13
N GLY A 314 -6.84 -3.58 16.26
CA GLY A 314 -7.17 -2.91 17.53
C GLY A 314 -6.01 -2.16 18.20
N ALA A 315 -4.78 -2.31 17.72
CA ALA A 315 -3.63 -1.48 18.15
C ALA A 315 -3.17 -0.49 17.08
N THR A 316 -3.94 -0.29 16.02
CA THR A 316 -3.64 0.69 14.97
C THR A 316 -3.58 2.10 15.57
N TYR A 317 -2.52 2.84 15.25
CA TYR A 317 -2.35 4.23 15.63
C TYR A 317 -2.46 5.13 14.39
N PRO A 318 -3.48 5.98 14.27
CA PRO A 318 -3.56 6.98 13.21
C PRO A 318 -2.67 8.20 13.55
N ASP A 319 -1.83 8.63 12.61
CA ASP A 319 -1.08 9.88 12.75
C ASP A 319 -2.00 11.09 12.55
N GLY A 320 -2.55 11.57 13.66
CA GLY A 320 -3.29 12.84 13.70
C GLY A 320 -2.42 14.05 14.03
N GLU A 321 -1.12 13.89 14.26
CA GLU A 321 -0.22 15.00 14.61
C GLU A 321 0.25 15.76 13.37
N MET A 322 0.54 15.03 12.29
CA MET A 322 0.84 15.59 10.98
C MET A 322 -0.14 14.96 9.98
N THR A 323 -1.09 15.74 9.47
CA THR A 323 -2.14 15.24 8.56
C THR A 323 -1.84 15.49 7.09
N THR A 324 -0.82 16.30 6.79
CA THR A 324 -0.39 16.63 5.43
C THR A 324 1.10 16.41 5.30
N ASP A 325 1.55 15.97 4.13
CA ASP A 325 2.96 15.79 3.85
C ASP A 325 3.75 17.10 3.97
N THR A 326 4.99 17.02 4.45
CA THR A 326 5.85 18.19 4.61
C THR A 326 7.24 17.94 4.05
N LEU A 327 7.82 18.93 3.35
CA LEU A 327 9.18 18.83 2.85
C LEU A 327 10.16 18.62 4.00
N ALA A 328 10.89 17.50 3.98
CA ALA A 328 11.84 17.14 4.99
C ALA A 328 13.07 18.07 4.97
N ASN A 329 13.45 18.54 6.15
CA ASN A 329 14.58 19.41 6.37
C ASN A 329 15.38 18.97 7.60
N SER A 330 16.70 19.07 7.52
CA SER A 330 17.61 18.79 8.65
C SER A 330 17.31 19.58 9.93
N SER A 331 16.62 20.72 9.83
CA SER A 331 16.19 21.54 10.97
C SER A 331 14.73 21.32 11.37
N ASP A 332 14.08 20.26 10.90
CA ASP A 332 12.69 19.97 11.22
C ASP A 332 12.46 19.81 12.72
N SER A 333 11.31 20.28 13.15
CA SER A 333 10.83 20.02 14.50
C SER A 333 10.49 18.54 14.68
N ALA A 334 10.42 18.09 15.93
CA ALA A 334 9.92 16.76 16.25
C ALA A 334 8.49 16.55 15.73
N VAL A 335 7.66 17.60 15.65
CA VAL A 335 6.27 17.51 15.19
C VAL A 335 6.18 17.06 13.74
N THR A 336 7.08 17.51 12.87
CA THR A 336 7.06 17.16 11.44
C THR A 336 7.90 15.92 11.13
N SER A 337 9.01 15.73 11.83
CA SER A 337 9.95 14.62 11.55
C SER A 337 9.66 13.32 12.30
N THR A 338 9.02 13.38 13.47
CA THR A 338 8.88 12.22 14.37
C THR A 338 7.44 11.95 14.80
N LEU A 339 7.12 10.67 14.96
CA LEU A 339 5.86 10.18 15.50
C LEU A 339 6.11 9.35 16.77
N GLN A 340 5.19 9.43 17.72
CA GLN A 340 5.13 8.52 18.85
C GLN A 340 3.87 7.67 18.79
N VAL A 341 4.03 6.35 18.69
CA VAL A 341 2.91 5.39 18.75
C VAL A 341 2.86 4.73 20.12
N SER A 342 1.66 4.34 20.54
CA SER A 342 1.40 3.67 21.82
C SER A 342 0.55 2.43 21.58
N TRP A 343 1.13 1.24 21.80
CA TRP A 343 0.51 -0.03 21.49
C TRP A 343 0.27 -0.87 22.75
N ASN A 344 -0.99 -1.23 22.95
CA ASN A 344 -1.37 -2.30 23.86
C ASN A 344 -1.38 -3.63 23.10
N LEU A 345 -0.26 -4.34 23.08
CA LEU A 345 -0.13 -5.58 22.32
C LEU A 345 -1.05 -6.69 22.80
N LYS A 346 -1.58 -6.62 24.03
CA LYS A 346 -2.56 -7.59 24.52
C LYS A 346 -3.87 -7.54 23.73
N ALA A 347 -4.26 -6.37 23.22
CA ALA A 347 -5.44 -6.23 22.35
C ALA A 347 -5.31 -7.10 21.08
N CYS A 348 -4.10 -7.24 20.53
CA CYS A 348 -3.83 -8.09 19.37
C CYS A 348 -4.15 -9.56 19.58
N PHE A 349 -4.08 -10.03 20.83
CA PHE A 349 -4.46 -11.40 21.19
C PHE A 349 -5.95 -11.51 21.45
N ASP A 350 -6.56 -10.48 22.03
CA ASP A 350 -7.98 -10.49 22.42
C ASP A 350 -8.91 -10.33 21.21
N ASP A 351 -8.47 -9.60 20.17
CA ASP A 351 -9.22 -9.40 18.93
C ASP A 351 -9.28 -10.64 18.03
N LYS A 352 -8.46 -11.66 18.31
CA LYS A 352 -8.35 -12.87 17.47
C LYS A 352 -8.96 -14.05 18.20
N ASP A 353 -10.02 -14.63 17.63
CA ASP A 353 -10.73 -15.76 18.23
C ASP A 353 -9.80 -16.94 18.52
N GLY A 354 -9.94 -17.53 19.70
CA GLY A 354 -9.11 -18.63 20.18
C GLY A 354 -7.65 -18.29 20.49
N LYS A 355 -7.23 -17.01 20.45
CA LYS A 355 -5.87 -16.60 20.79
C LYS A 355 -5.80 -16.06 22.24
N SER A 356 -4.64 -16.24 22.86
CA SER A 356 -4.35 -15.74 24.21
C SER A 356 -2.89 -15.35 24.33
N TRP A 357 -2.61 -14.40 25.22
CA TRP A 357 -1.24 -13.94 25.47
C TRP A 357 -0.32 -15.12 25.73
N SER A 358 0.79 -15.16 25.00
CA SER A 358 1.82 -16.18 25.15
C SER A 358 3.18 -15.52 25.28
N THR A 359 3.99 -16.07 26.19
CA THR A 359 5.34 -15.57 26.46
C THR A 359 6.33 -16.14 25.45
N GLY A 360 7.41 -15.39 25.22
CA GLY A 360 8.50 -15.79 24.32
C GLY A 360 8.90 -14.70 23.35
N THR A 361 9.91 -15.01 22.54
CA THR A 361 10.42 -14.07 21.53
C THR A 361 9.49 -14.05 20.32
N VAL A 362 9.23 -12.84 19.82
CA VAL A 362 8.47 -12.58 18.61
C VAL A 362 9.13 -11.49 17.79
N THR A 363 9.08 -11.63 16.47
CA THR A 363 9.41 -10.58 15.52
C THR A 363 8.12 -10.10 14.89
N ILE A 364 7.83 -8.83 15.10
CA ILE A 364 6.65 -8.14 14.55
C ILE A 364 7.13 -7.08 13.56
N ASP A 365 6.23 -6.54 12.76
CA ASP A 365 6.50 -5.41 11.88
C ASP A 365 5.73 -4.18 12.37
N ILE A 366 6.39 -3.02 12.32
CA ILE A 366 5.76 -1.72 12.33
C ILE A 366 5.30 -1.48 10.90
N GLN A 367 4.03 -1.75 10.62
CA GLN A 367 3.44 -1.54 9.31
C GLN A 367 2.87 -0.12 9.23
N VAL A 368 3.25 0.61 8.18
CA VAL A 368 2.79 1.97 7.88
C VAL A 368 2.01 1.94 6.59
N GLU A 369 0.77 2.43 6.63
CA GLU A 369 -0.17 2.35 5.52
C GLU A 369 -0.71 3.73 5.19
N SER A 370 -0.78 4.03 3.89
CA SER A 370 -1.46 5.22 3.41
C SER A 370 -2.94 5.21 3.79
N PRO A 371 -3.56 6.39 3.98
CA PRO A 371 -4.99 6.49 4.20
C PRO A 371 -5.80 5.98 3.00
N GLY A 372 -5.28 6.14 1.77
CA GLY A 372 -5.85 5.61 0.53
C GLY A 372 -5.13 4.36 -0.02
N PRO A 373 -5.56 3.84 -1.18
CA PRO A 373 -4.90 2.71 -1.86
C PRO A 373 -3.47 3.09 -2.27
N GLY A 374 -2.54 2.12 -2.29
CA GLY A 374 -1.25 2.33 -2.95
C GLY A 374 -0.05 1.63 -2.34
N GLY A 375 0.06 1.50 -1.02
CA GLY A 375 1.17 0.71 -0.48
C GLY A 375 1.37 0.76 1.02
N ASN A 376 2.37 0.01 1.47
CA ASN A 376 2.88 0.05 2.82
C ASN A 376 4.42 0.14 2.88
N SER A 377 4.89 0.63 4.01
CA SER A 377 6.26 0.49 4.45
C SER A 377 6.29 -0.28 5.76
N ALA A 378 7.28 -1.13 5.95
CA ALA A 378 7.37 -1.95 7.15
C ALA A 378 8.78 -2.00 7.73
N GLN A 379 8.86 -1.91 9.05
CA GLN A 379 10.10 -2.05 9.81
C GLN A 379 9.97 -3.16 10.84
N LYS A 380 10.90 -4.12 10.84
CA LYS A 380 10.93 -5.16 11.87
C LYS A 380 11.13 -4.57 13.28
N LEU A 381 10.51 -5.22 14.25
CA LEU A 381 10.68 -4.98 15.68
C LEU A 381 10.85 -6.32 16.41
N PHE A 382 11.82 -6.37 17.31
CA PHE A 382 12.17 -7.59 18.06
C PHE A 382 11.68 -7.48 19.49
N LEU A 383 10.79 -8.38 19.90
CA LEU A 383 10.15 -8.35 21.22
C LEU A 383 10.35 -9.65 22.00
N THR A 384 10.35 -9.54 23.32
CA THR A 384 10.18 -10.65 24.25
C THR A 384 8.90 -10.41 25.04
N LEU A 385 7.89 -11.23 24.80
CA LEU A 385 6.63 -11.18 25.54
C LEU A 385 6.82 -11.90 26.89
N THR A 386 6.47 -11.22 27.98
CA THR A 386 6.67 -11.69 29.36
C THR A 386 5.38 -11.85 30.16
#